data_AF-A0A6L8GGX0-F1
#
_entry.id   AF-A0A6L8GGX0-F1
#
_cell.length_a   1.000
_cell.length_b   1.000
_cell.length_c   1.000
_cell.angle_alpha   90.00
_cell.angle_beta   90.00
_cell.angle_gamma   90.00
#
_symmetry.space_group_name_H-M   'P 1'
#
loop_
_entity.id
_entity.type
_entity.pdbx_description
1 polymer ?
#
loop_
_entity_poly.entity_id
_entity_poly.type
_entity_poly.pdbx_seq_one_letter_code
_entity_poly.pdbx_strand_id
1 'polypeptide(L)'
;MTPEEHASAAAVLLRAEETRTQIGLLSLAHPDMTMDDAYAIQNEILSAKIAQGRQIAGWKIGLTSRAMQTALNIDVPDSGILFDDMEFANGIEVPAGRFIQPRIEAEIAFVMRDTISGQDVTRKDILTATECVAPALEILDTRIQRADPASGQARIITDTISDNAANAGFVLGSKRHDVDAHDLRWVPAIVFKDGDVEETGLGAGVLNDPVESVCWLARRMACYDQRIEAG
;
A
#
# COMPACT_ATOMS: atom_id res chain seq x y z
N MET A 1 -9.75 6.00 19.64
CA MET A 1 -9.01 5.04 20.50
C MET A 1 -7.91 5.80 21.26
N THR A 2 -7.37 5.24 22.35
CA THR A 2 -6.22 5.83 23.07
C THR A 2 -4.88 5.44 22.43
N PRO A 3 -3.77 6.17 22.68
CA PRO A 3 -2.45 5.77 22.21
C PRO A 3 -2.06 4.34 22.62
N GLU A 4 -2.42 3.91 23.83
CA GLU A 4 -2.16 2.54 24.30
C GLU A 4 -2.95 1.49 23.51
N GLU A 5 -4.19 1.80 23.12
CA GLU A 5 -5.00 0.94 22.26
C GLU A 5 -4.41 0.85 20.85
N HIS A 6 -3.90 1.96 20.30
CA HIS A 6 -3.20 1.96 19.01
C HIS A 6 -1.97 1.05 19.03
N ALA A 7 -1.11 1.22 20.05
CA ALA A 7 0.10 0.41 20.22
C ALA A 7 -0.21 -1.09 20.43
N SER A 8 -1.27 -1.40 21.20
CA SER A 8 -1.74 -2.77 21.42
C SER A 8 -2.21 -3.42 20.11
N ALA A 9 -3.03 -2.72 19.32
CA ALA A 9 -3.52 -3.23 18.05
C ALA A 9 -2.38 -3.44 17.03
N ALA A 10 -1.41 -2.52 16.97
CA ALA A 10 -0.21 -2.66 16.16
C ALA A 10 0.61 -3.90 16.55
N ALA A 11 0.83 -4.13 17.85
CA ALA A 11 1.55 -5.30 18.35
C ALA A 11 0.85 -6.62 17.98
N VAL A 12 -0.48 -6.65 18.00
CA VAL A 12 -1.27 -7.82 17.58
C VAL A 12 -1.14 -8.07 16.08
N LEU A 13 -1.13 -7.03 15.23
CA LEU A 13 -0.91 -7.15 13.80
C LEU A 13 0.51 -7.61 13.45
N LEU A 14 1.53 -7.08 14.12
CA LEU A 14 2.92 -7.53 13.96
C LEU A 14 3.06 -9.02 14.31
N ARG A 15 2.45 -9.45 15.42
CA ARG A 15 2.41 -10.86 15.80
C ARG A 15 1.67 -11.71 14.77
N ALA A 16 0.57 -11.22 14.20
CA ALA A 16 -0.17 -11.91 13.15
C ALA A 16 0.69 -12.12 11.89
N GLU A 17 1.48 -11.11 11.49
CA GLU A 17 2.48 -11.21 10.40
C GLU A 17 3.56 -12.26 10.74
N GLU A 18 4.14 -12.21 11.93
CA GLU A 18 5.18 -13.14 12.38
C GLU A 18 4.69 -14.58 12.50
N THR A 19 3.47 -14.79 12.97
CA THR A 19 2.90 -16.13 13.20
C THR A 19 2.12 -16.65 12.00
N ARG A 20 1.94 -15.83 10.96
CA ARG A 20 1.13 -16.12 9.77
C ARG A 20 -0.29 -16.57 10.13
N THR A 21 -0.85 -15.97 11.18
CA THR A 21 -2.17 -16.31 11.70
C THR A 21 -3.02 -15.05 11.77
N GLN A 22 -4.16 -15.06 11.08
CA GLN A 22 -5.04 -13.89 11.05
C GLN A 22 -5.70 -13.62 12.40
N ILE A 23 -5.91 -12.35 12.68
CA ILE A 23 -6.69 -11.85 13.82
C ILE A 23 -8.12 -11.52 13.37
N GLY A 24 -9.00 -11.33 14.34
CA GLY A 24 -10.35 -10.81 14.10
C GLY A 24 -10.33 -9.34 13.64
N LEU A 25 -11.51 -8.81 13.30
CA LEU A 25 -11.65 -7.43 12.84
C LEU A 25 -11.35 -6.43 13.99
N LEU A 26 -10.49 -5.45 13.73
CA LEU A 26 -10.26 -4.35 14.66
C LEU A 26 -11.49 -3.45 14.74
N SER A 27 -12.20 -3.25 13.64
CA SER A 27 -13.47 -2.53 13.57
C SER A 27 -14.60 -3.17 14.36
N LEU A 28 -14.55 -4.49 14.59
CA LEU A 28 -15.50 -5.18 15.47
C LEU A 28 -15.14 -4.96 16.95
N ALA A 29 -13.84 -4.98 17.28
CA ALA A 29 -13.34 -4.72 18.63
C ALA A 29 -13.45 -3.24 19.04
N HIS A 30 -13.32 -2.32 18.07
CA HIS A 30 -13.39 -0.88 18.24
C HIS A 30 -14.37 -0.27 17.21
N PRO A 31 -15.70 -0.36 17.45
CA PRO A 31 -16.72 0.07 16.48
C PRO A 31 -16.66 1.55 16.10
N ASP A 32 -16.16 2.40 17.01
CA ASP A 32 -16.06 3.85 16.81
C ASP A 32 -14.70 4.29 16.23
N MET A 33 -13.87 3.34 15.80
CA MET A 33 -12.57 3.61 15.21
C MET A 33 -12.69 4.44 13.94
N THR A 34 -11.91 5.52 13.88
CA THR A 34 -11.84 6.41 12.71
C THR A 34 -10.69 6.04 11.77
N MET A 35 -10.64 6.70 10.61
CA MET A 35 -9.45 6.60 9.74
C MET A 35 -8.17 7.10 10.44
N ASP A 36 -8.27 8.15 11.26
CA ASP A 36 -7.10 8.67 11.99
C ASP A 36 -6.59 7.66 13.03
N ASP A 37 -7.49 6.91 13.68
CA ASP A 37 -7.09 5.78 14.53
C ASP A 37 -6.37 4.69 13.72
N ALA A 38 -6.82 4.39 12.51
CA ALA A 38 -6.20 3.39 11.65
C ALA A 38 -4.79 3.80 11.20
N TYR A 39 -4.60 5.07 10.81
CA TYR A 39 -3.26 5.59 10.49
C TYR A 39 -2.37 5.70 11.73
N ALA A 40 -2.93 5.98 12.92
CA ALA A 40 -2.18 5.94 14.17
C ALA A 40 -1.64 4.52 14.46
N ILE A 41 -2.44 3.47 14.24
CA ILE A 41 -1.96 2.08 14.33
C ILE A 41 -0.88 1.78 13.30
N GLN A 42 -1.06 2.21 12.05
CA GLN A 42 -0.03 2.05 11.01
C GLN A 42 1.29 2.75 11.42
N ASN A 43 1.23 3.91 12.07
CA ASN A 43 2.39 4.62 12.59
C ASN A 43 3.07 3.91 13.78
N GLU A 44 2.30 3.19 14.61
CA GLU A 44 2.86 2.31 15.65
C GLU A 44 3.59 1.10 15.03
N ILE A 45 3.05 0.52 13.94
CA ILE A 45 3.75 -0.52 13.16
C ILE A 45 5.06 0.03 12.59
N LEU A 46 5.03 1.23 12.01
CA LEU A 46 6.23 1.92 11.52
C LEU A 46 7.26 2.08 12.63
N SER A 47 6.87 2.65 13.77
CA SER A 47 7.77 2.89 14.90
C SER A 47 8.41 1.59 15.40
N ALA A 48 7.62 0.52 15.50
CA ALA A 48 8.13 -0.80 15.88
C ALA A 48 9.12 -1.38 14.86
N LYS A 49 8.83 -1.29 13.56
CA LYS A 49 9.73 -1.79 12.49
C LYS A 49 11.04 -1.00 12.45
N ILE A 50 10.99 0.33 12.59
CA ILE A 50 12.20 1.17 12.70
C ILE A 50 13.02 0.80 13.94
N ALA A 51 12.37 0.57 15.08
CA ALA A 51 13.06 0.13 16.30
C ALA A 51 13.73 -1.26 16.14
N GLN A 52 13.23 -2.10 15.24
CA GLN A 52 13.85 -3.37 14.84
C GLN A 52 14.97 -3.22 13.79
N GLY A 53 15.25 -1.99 13.34
CA GLY A 53 16.30 -1.70 12.36
C GLY A 53 15.85 -1.77 10.90
N ARG A 54 14.55 -1.86 10.63
CA ARG A 54 14.01 -1.77 9.26
C ARG A 54 14.14 -0.36 8.72
N GLN A 55 14.11 -0.25 7.39
CA GLN A 55 14.14 1.03 6.68
C GLN A 55 12.90 1.15 5.81
N ILE A 56 12.41 2.38 5.63
CA ILE A 56 11.35 2.65 4.66
C ILE A 56 11.98 2.57 3.28
N ALA A 57 11.45 1.68 2.43
CA ALA A 57 11.82 1.54 1.03
C ALA A 57 10.88 2.31 0.10
N GLY A 58 9.75 2.81 0.61
CA GLY A 58 8.80 3.60 -0.16
C GLY A 58 7.40 3.54 0.41
N TRP A 59 6.43 3.80 -0.46
CA TRP A 59 5.01 3.92 -0.12
C TRP A 59 4.17 3.34 -1.24
N LYS A 60 2.99 2.84 -0.90
CA LYS A 60 1.98 2.42 -1.87
C LYS A 60 0.71 3.25 -1.71
N ILE A 61 -0.07 3.30 -2.78
CA ILE A 61 -1.43 3.83 -2.78
C ILE A 61 -2.37 2.70 -3.19
N GLY A 62 -3.34 2.36 -2.34
CA GLY A 62 -4.39 1.42 -2.68
C GLY A 62 -5.73 2.12 -2.90
N LEU A 63 -6.73 1.34 -3.31
CA LEU A 63 -8.10 1.81 -3.51
C LEU A 63 -8.16 2.99 -4.50
N THR A 64 -7.36 2.90 -5.56
CA THR A 64 -7.19 3.92 -6.60
C THR A 64 -8.26 3.88 -7.69
N SER A 65 -9.24 2.98 -7.58
CA SER A 65 -10.38 2.90 -8.49
C SER A 65 -11.68 3.31 -7.80
N ARG A 66 -12.50 4.11 -8.50
CA ARG A 66 -13.81 4.53 -8.01
C ARG A 66 -14.75 3.35 -7.74
N ALA A 67 -14.62 2.28 -8.53
CA ALA A 67 -15.41 1.07 -8.34
C ALA A 67 -15.10 0.40 -6.98
N MET A 68 -13.82 0.26 -6.64
CA MET A 68 -13.42 -0.32 -5.35
C MET A 68 -13.78 0.60 -4.18
N GLN A 69 -13.58 1.91 -4.33
CA GLN A 69 -13.98 2.91 -3.34
C GLN A 69 -15.49 2.83 -3.04
N THR A 70 -16.32 2.78 -4.10
CA THR A 70 -17.78 2.64 -3.96
C THR A 70 -18.18 1.33 -3.29
N ALA A 71 -17.51 0.22 -3.64
CA ALA A 71 -17.78 -1.09 -3.04
C ALA A 71 -17.48 -1.14 -1.54
N LEU A 72 -16.54 -0.32 -1.07
CA LEU A 72 -16.16 -0.20 0.34
C LEU A 72 -16.82 1.01 1.04
N ASN A 73 -17.71 1.73 0.35
CA ASN A 73 -18.36 2.95 0.84
C ASN A 73 -17.37 4.00 1.36
N ILE A 74 -16.28 4.20 0.61
CA ILE A 74 -15.27 5.25 0.83
C ILE A 74 -15.17 6.13 -0.42
N ASP A 75 -14.62 7.33 -0.27
CA ASP A 75 -14.41 8.29 -1.36
C ASP A 75 -12.96 8.76 -1.49
N VAL A 76 -12.05 8.16 -0.72
CA VAL A 76 -10.62 8.45 -0.72
C VAL A 76 -9.78 7.17 -0.88
N PRO A 77 -8.61 7.24 -1.53
CA PRO A 77 -7.62 6.17 -1.53
C PRO A 77 -7.09 5.85 -0.12
N ASP A 78 -6.33 4.77 0.00
CA ASP A 78 -5.51 4.49 1.18
C ASP A 78 -4.00 4.50 0.84
N SER A 79 -3.17 4.50 1.89
CA SER A 79 -1.72 4.38 1.74
C SER A 79 -1.13 3.43 2.77
N GLY A 80 -0.01 2.83 2.39
CA GLY A 80 0.79 1.98 3.27
C GLY A 80 2.28 2.20 3.04
N ILE A 81 3.05 1.70 3.99
CA ILE A 81 4.50 1.84 4.06
C ILE A 81 5.16 0.58 3.50
N LEU A 82 6.14 0.76 2.60
CA LEU A 82 6.97 -0.33 2.10
C LEU A 82 8.27 -0.35 2.91
N PHE A 83 8.67 -1.52 3.39
CA PHE A 83 9.92 -1.72 4.13
C PHE A 83 10.95 -2.45 3.27
N ASP A 84 12.22 -2.32 3.64
CA ASP A 84 13.35 -2.96 2.97
C ASP A 84 13.24 -4.50 2.87
N ASP A 85 12.60 -5.14 3.84
CA ASP A 85 12.36 -6.59 3.84
C ASP A 85 11.14 -7.06 3.05
N MET A 86 10.46 -6.13 2.37
CA MET A 86 9.36 -6.41 1.46
C MET A 86 9.82 -6.55 0.00
N GLU A 87 11.03 -6.12 -0.34
CA GLU A 87 11.53 -6.21 -1.71
C GLU A 87 11.90 -7.66 -2.08
N PHE A 88 11.39 -8.11 -3.21
CA PHE A 88 11.81 -9.35 -3.87
C PHE A 88 12.47 -9.02 -5.20
N ALA A 89 13.61 -9.64 -5.46
CA ALA A 89 14.30 -9.50 -6.74
C ALA A 89 13.44 -10.04 -7.89
N ASN A 90 13.42 -9.33 -9.02
CA ASN A 90 12.68 -9.76 -10.20
C ASN A 90 13.12 -11.16 -10.67
N GLY A 91 12.14 -12.05 -10.84
CA GLY A 91 12.35 -13.44 -11.28
C GLY A 91 12.73 -14.43 -10.15
N ILE A 92 12.67 -14.01 -8.89
CA ILE A 92 12.90 -14.91 -7.76
C ILE A 92 11.68 -15.78 -7.44
N GLU A 93 11.93 -16.93 -6.84
CA GLU A 93 10.90 -17.73 -6.19
C GLU A 93 10.63 -17.17 -4.78
N VAL A 94 9.38 -16.77 -4.52
CA VAL A 94 8.96 -16.32 -3.19
C VAL A 94 8.93 -17.52 -2.24
N PRO A 95 9.54 -17.45 -1.04
CA PRO A 95 9.56 -18.57 -0.10
C PRO A 95 8.15 -19.04 0.31
N ALA A 96 7.92 -20.35 0.27
CA ALA A 96 6.68 -20.94 0.77
C ALA A 96 6.45 -20.58 2.24
N GLY A 97 5.21 -20.23 2.59
CA GLY A 97 4.85 -19.81 3.95
C GLY A 97 5.29 -18.39 4.33
N ARG A 98 5.86 -17.60 3.40
CA ARG A 98 6.18 -16.19 3.64
C ARG A 98 4.95 -15.35 3.99
N PHE A 99 3.81 -15.69 3.41
CA PHE A 99 2.53 -14.97 3.46
C PHE A 99 1.39 -15.88 3.95
N ILE A 100 0.28 -15.25 4.36
CA ILE A 100 -0.93 -15.91 4.84
C ILE A 100 -1.89 -16.21 3.67
N GLN A 101 -2.32 -15.16 2.96
CA GLN A 101 -3.27 -15.22 1.84
C GLN A 101 -2.88 -14.21 0.75
N PRO A 102 -1.76 -14.45 0.04
CA PRO A 102 -1.22 -13.46 -0.87
C PRO A 102 -2.13 -13.20 -2.08
N ARG A 103 -2.14 -11.96 -2.54
CA ARG A 103 -2.66 -11.54 -3.85
C ARG A 103 -1.60 -10.71 -4.57
N ILE A 104 -1.70 -10.62 -5.89
CA ILE A 104 -0.77 -9.86 -6.74
C ILE A 104 -1.53 -8.77 -7.47
N GLU A 105 -0.96 -7.58 -7.49
CA GLU A 105 -1.44 -6.46 -8.31
C GLU A 105 -0.28 -5.96 -9.19
N ALA A 106 -0.60 -5.50 -10.41
CA ALA A 106 0.37 -4.98 -11.35
C ALA A 106 0.29 -3.45 -11.36
N GLU A 107 1.41 -2.81 -11.10
CA GLU A 107 1.49 -1.39 -10.78
C GLU A 107 2.58 -0.66 -11.58
N ILE A 108 2.53 0.67 -11.56
CA ILE A 108 3.60 1.54 -12.05
C ILE A 108 4.27 2.16 -10.82
N ALA A 109 5.53 1.81 -10.58
CA ALA A 109 6.33 2.42 -9.53
C ALA A 109 6.99 3.71 -10.03
N PHE A 110 6.98 4.72 -9.17
CA PHE A 110 7.72 5.97 -9.34
C PHE A 110 8.95 5.93 -8.44
N VAL A 111 10.15 5.94 -9.03
CA VAL A 111 11.41 6.03 -8.30
C VAL A 111 11.76 7.50 -8.18
N MET A 112 12.00 7.98 -6.96
CA MET A 112 12.10 9.40 -6.67
C MET A 112 13.56 9.84 -6.65
N ARG A 113 13.91 10.90 -7.39
CA ARG A 113 15.22 11.54 -7.30
C ARG A 113 15.30 12.55 -6.15
N ASP A 114 14.20 13.26 -5.93
CA ASP A 114 14.11 14.38 -5.00
C ASP A 114 13.00 14.13 -3.97
N THR A 115 13.25 14.52 -2.71
CA THR A 115 12.24 14.42 -1.65
C THR A 115 11.05 15.34 -1.96
N ILE A 116 9.83 14.81 -1.83
CA ILE A 116 8.56 15.53 -2.01
C ILE A 116 7.76 15.58 -0.70
N SER A 117 7.26 16.76 -0.36
CA SER A 117 6.40 16.98 0.80
C SER A 117 5.52 18.22 0.61
N GLY A 118 4.37 18.25 1.29
CA GLY A 118 3.48 19.41 1.36
C GLY A 118 2.08 19.18 0.79
N GLN A 119 1.11 19.96 1.28
CA GLN A 119 -0.29 19.88 0.85
C GLN A 119 -0.55 20.52 -0.52
N ASP A 120 0.36 21.38 -0.99
CA ASP A 120 0.26 22.10 -2.26
C ASP A 120 1.03 21.42 -3.41
N VAL A 121 1.59 20.22 -3.18
CA VAL A 121 2.35 19.46 -4.19
C VAL A 121 1.54 19.32 -5.47
N THR A 122 2.13 19.67 -6.61
CA THR A 122 1.48 19.62 -7.92
C THR A 122 1.97 18.45 -8.76
N ARG A 123 1.22 18.13 -9.82
CA ARG A 123 1.62 17.15 -10.82
C ARG A 123 3.00 17.44 -11.43
N LYS A 124 3.34 18.72 -11.61
CA LYS A 124 4.64 19.13 -12.14
C LYS A 124 5.77 18.82 -11.16
N ASP A 125 5.52 18.99 -9.87
CA ASP A 125 6.51 18.70 -8.83
C ASP A 125 6.82 17.21 -8.80
N ILE A 126 5.79 16.35 -8.86
CA ILE A 126 5.97 14.89 -8.96
C ILE A 126 6.80 14.51 -10.19
N LEU A 127 6.43 15.00 -11.38
CA LEU A 127 7.19 14.71 -12.61
C LEU A 127 8.65 15.15 -12.49
N THR A 128 8.89 16.34 -11.91
CA THR A 128 10.24 16.90 -11.78
C THR A 128 11.07 16.11 -10.77
N ALA A 129 10.46 15.61 -9.70
CA ALA A 129 11.14 14.84 -8.67
C ALA A 129 11.27 13.34 -8.99
N THR A 130 10.60 12.85 -10.04
CA THR A 130 10.70 11.44 -10.47
C THR A 130 12.03 11.23 -11.21
N GLU A 131 12.84 10.27 -10.76
CA GLU A 131 14.02 9.83 -11.49
C GLU A 131 13.61 9.03 -12.73
N CYS A 132 12.75 8.03 -12.51
CA CYS A 132 12.25 7.15 -13.55
C CYS A 132 10.98 6.42 -13.06
N VAL A 133 10.27 5.81 -14.00
CA VAL A 133 9.18 4.88 -13.71
C VAL A 133 9.58 3.45 -14.08
N ALA A 134 8.99 2.49 -13.39
CA ALA A 134 9.23 1.08 -13.61
C ALA A 134 7.92 0.27 -13.46
N PRO A 135 7.76 -0.83 -14.20
CA PRO A 135 6.72 -1.79 -13.87
C PRO A 135 7.01 -2.42 -12.51
N ALA A 136 5.98 -2.62 -11.70
CA ALA A 136 6.08 -3.27 -10.41
C ALA A 136 4.97 -4.29 -10.21
N LEU A 137 5.24 -5.29 -9.37
CA LEU A 137 4.20 -6.11 -8.77
C LEU A 137 4.11 -5.78 -7.29
N GLU A 138 2.90 -5.49 -6.81
CA GLU A 138 2.63 -5.50 -5.38
C GLU A 138 2.18 -6.90 -4.96
N ILE A 139 2.69 -7.36 -3.83
CA ILE A 139 2.21 -8.55 -3.14
C ILE A 139 1.44 -8.09 -1.92
N LEU A 140 0.12 -8.26 -1.98
CA LEU A 140 -0.77 -7.99 -0.87
C LEU A 140 -0.89 -9.22 0.03
N ASP A 141 -0.98 -9.02 1.33
CA ASP A 141 -1.34 -10.04 2.31
C ASP A 141 -2.16 -9.42 3.43
N THR A 142 -2.93 -10.24 4.15
CA THR A 142 -3.87 -9.73 5.13
C THR A 142 -3.76 -10.47 6.45
N ARG A 143 -3.42 -9.72 7.50
CA ARG A 143 -3.35 -10.20 8.89
C ARG A 143 -4.71 -10.12 9.57
N ILE A 144 -5.67 -9.39 9.02
CA ILE A 144 -7.05 -9.35 9.51
C ILE A 144 -7.95 -10.24 8.65
N GLN A 145 -8.86 -10.99 9.28
CA GLN A 145 -9.89 -11.78 8.59
C GLN A 145 -10.73 -10.92 7.62
N ARG A 146 -11.25 -11.51 6.54
CA ARG A 146 -12.09 -10.77 5.57
C ARG A 146 -13.52 -10.57 6.02
N ALA A 147 -14.02 -11.46 6.86
CA ALA A 147 -15.28 -11.35 7.54
C ALA A 147 -15.18 -12.08 8.88
N ASP A 148 -15.87 -11.56 9.89
CA ASP A 148 -15.98 -12.21 11.19
C ASP A 148 -16.83 -13.49 11.06
N PRO A 149 -16.31 -14.67 11.48
CA PRO A 149 -17.03 -15.93 11.33
C PRO A 149 -18.33 -16.02 12.14
N ALA A 150 -18.48 -15.24 13.21
CA ALA A 150 -19.63 -15.32 14.11
C ALA A 150 -20.79 -14.41 13.66
N SER A 151 -20.49 -13.16 13.34
CA SER A 151 -21.46 -12.13 12.95
C SER A 151 -21.66 -12.01 11.44
N GLY A 152 -20.69 -12.50 10.64
CA GLY A 152 -20.66 -12.27 9.21
C GLY A 152 -20.30 -10.84 8.81
N GLN A 153 -19.94 -9.97 9.76
CA GLN A 153 -19.50 -8.61 9.48
C GLN A 153 -18.26 -8.65 8.58
N ALA A 154 -18.31 -7.94 7.46
CA ALA A 154 -17.17 -7.82 6.55
C ALA A 154 -16.13 -6.85 7.11
N ARG A 155 -14.86 -7.11 6.78
CA ARG A 155 -13.77 -6.18 7.02
C ARG A 155 -14.04 -4.85 6.33
N ILE A 156 -13.71 -3.74 6.99
CA ILE A 156 -13.87 -2.39 6.45
C ILE A 156 -12.51 -1.70 6.24
N ILE A 157 -12.54 -0.44 5.81
CA ILE A 157 -11.35 0.31 5.44
C ILE A 157 -10.39 0.54 6.62
N THR A 158 -10.91 0.80 7.82
CA THR A 158 -10.09 1.06 9.01
C THR A 158 -9.27 -0.16 9.41
N ASP A 159 -9.82 -1.37 9.24
CA ASP A 159 -9.06 -2.61 9.38
C ASP A 159 -7.89 -2.67 8.39
N THR A 160 -8.17 -2.37 7.11
CA THR A 160 -7.20 -2.49 6.03
C THR A 160 -6.06 -1.48 6.18
N ILE A 161 -6.36 -0.22 6.51
CA ILE A 161 -5.35 0.83 6.78
C ILE A 161 -4.50 0.46 8.00
N SER A 162 -5.15 0.01 9.09
CA SER A 162 -4.45 -0.44 10.30
C SER A 162 -3.48 -1.56 10.00
N ASP A 163 -3.87 -2.49 9.12
CA ASP A 163 -3.04 -3.57 8.62
C ASP A 163 -2.04 -3.13 7.52
N ASN A 164 -1.52 -1.91 7.63
CA ASN A 164 -0.60 -1.29 6.67
C ASN A 164 -1.07 -1.40 5.21
N ALA A 165 -2.36 -1.10 4.96
CA ALA A 165 -3.01 -1.20 3.66
C ALA A 165 -2.83 -2.56 2.96
N ALA A 166 -2.79 -3.65 3.74
CA ALA A 166 -2.54 -5.01 3.27
C ALA A 166 -1.18 -5.22 2.56
N ASN A 167 -0.19 -4.36 2.80
CA ASN A 167 1.16 -4.49 2.26
C ASN A 167 1.83 -5.77 2.74
N ALA A 168 2.60 -6.43 1.88
CA ALA A 168 3.39 -7.60 2.29
C ALA A 168 4.70 -7.79 1.53
N GLY A 169 4.72 -7.44 0.24
CA GLY A 169 5.90 -7.55 -0.61
C GLY A 169 5.77 -6.71 -1.86
N PHE A 170 6.88 -6.48 -2.55
CA PHE A 170 6.87 -5.89 -3.89
C PHE A 170 8.02 -6.41 -4.72
N VAL A 171 7.85 -6.38 -6.03
CA VAL A 171 8.89 -6.69 -7.02
C VAL A 171 9.00 -5.51 -7.95
N LEU A 172 10.19 -4.90 -8.01
CA LEU A 172 10.48 -3.86 -8.99
C LEU A 172 11.02 -4.52 -10.27
N GLY A 173 10.32 -4.31 -11.39
CA GLY A 173 10.77 -4.82 -12.69
C GLY A 173 12.11 -4.20 -13.08
N SER A 174 12.87 -4.87 -13.95
CA SER A 174 14.25 -4.45 -14.28
C SER A 174 14.36 -3.21 -15.19
N LYS A 175 13.32 -2.90 -15.95
CA LYS A 175 13.33 -1.77 -16.88
C LYS A 175 13.06 -0.46 -16.14
N ARG A 176 13.76 0.59 -16.55
CA ARG A 176 13.56 1.98 -16.11
C ARG A 176 13.25 2.83 -17.32
N HIS A 177 12.29 3.73 -17.17
CA HIS A 177 11.84 4.62 -18.24
C HIS A 177 11.77 6.04 -17.71
N ASP A 178 12.10 7.02 -18.54
CA ASP A 178 11.80 8.41 -18.22
C ASP A 178 10.29 8.57 -18.04
N VAL A 179 9.88 9.38 -17.07
CA VAL A 179 8.46 9.54 -16.68
C VAL A 179 7.59 10.08 -17.82
N ASP A 180 8.19 10.78 -18.80
CA ASP A 180 7.55 11.37 -19.96
C ASP A 180 7.83 10.60 -21.27
N ALA A 181 8.53 9.46 -21.22
CA ALA A 181 8.76 8.62 -22.40
C ALA A 181 7.46 8.11 -23.02
N HIS A 182 6.42 7.93 -22.20
CA HIS A 182 5.09 7.50 -22.60
C HIS A 182 4.01 8.24 -21.79
N ASP A 183 2.81 8.34 -22.35
CA ASP A 183 1.64 8.74 -21.56
C ASP A 183 1.27 7.60 -20.61
N LEU A 184 1.57 7.77 -19.31
CA LEU A 184 1.36 6.75 -18.27
C LEU A 184 -0.09 6.26 -18.19
N ARG A 185 -1.06 7.09 -18.62
CA ARG A 185 -2.49 6.72 -18.68
C ARG A 185 -2.74 5.59 -19.67
N TRP A 186 -1.91 5.49 -20.70
CA TRP A 186 -2.02 4.51 -21.77
C TRP A 186 -1.08 3.32 -21.63
N VAL A 187 -0.32 3.22 -20.54
CA VAL A 187 0.54 2.07 -20.27
C VAL A 187 -0.34 0.86 -19.92
N PRO A 188 -0.30 -0.23 -20.71
CA PRO A 188 -1.08 -1.42 -20.42
C PRO A 188 -0.31 -2.40 -19.53
N ALA A 189 -1.05 -3.20 -18.77
CA ALA A 189 -0.55 -4.38 -18.07
C ALA A 189 -1.34 -5.61 -18.48
N ILE A 190 -0.64 -6.75 -18.62
CA ILE A 190 -1.22 -8.08 -18.81
C ILE A 190 -0.60 -8.97 -17.74
N VAL A 191 -1.43 -9.50 -16.84
CA VAL A 191 -0.98 -10.34 -15.73
C VAL A 191 -1.26 -11.79 -16.09
N PHE A 192 -0.20 -12.60 -16.07
CA PHE A 192 -0.27 -14.02 -16.34
C PHE A 192 -0.13 -14.84 -15.06
N LYS A 193 -0.89 -15.93 -14.98
CA LYS A 193 -0.71 -16.99 -13.98
C LYS A 193 -0.70 -18.33 -14.68
N ASP A 194 0.35 -19.12 -14.46
CA ASP A 194 0.51 -20.46 -15.03
C ASP A 194 0.34 -20.52 -16.57
N GLY A 195 0.65 -19.41 -17.26
CA GLY A 195 0.57 -19.27 -18.72
C GLY A 195 -0.74 -18.65 -19.23
N ASP A 196 -1.76 -18.50 -18.39
CA ASP A 196 -3.05 -17.90 -18.74
C ASP A 196 -3.11 -16.42 -18.34
N VAL A 197 -3.83 -15.62 -19.13
CA VAL A 197 -4.12 -14.22 -18.79
C VAL A 197 -5.22 -14.21 -17.73
N GLU A 198 -4.89 -13.73 -16.54
CA GLU A 198 -5.86 -13.58 -15.44
C GLU A 198 -6.45 -12.18 -15.42
N GLU A 199 -5.62 -11.15 -15.63
CA GLU A 199 -6.04 -9.76 -15.53
C GLU A 199 -5.38 -8.88 -16.60
N THR A 200 -6.06 -7.80 -16.94
CA THR A 200 -5.55 -6.74 -17.83
C THR A 200 -5.94 -5.38 -17.30
N GLY A 201 -5.10 -4.37 -17.53
CA GLY A 201 -5.38 -3.01 -17.06
C GLY A 201 -4.64 -1.95 -17.87
N LEU A 202 -5.05 -0.70 -17.68
CA LEU A 202 -4.33 0.48 -18.16
C LEU A 202 -4.05 1.41 -16.99
N GLY A 203 -2.95 2.16 -17.05
CA GLY A 203 -2.60 3.15 -16.03
C GLY A 203 -3.70 4.17 -15.73
N ALA A 204 -4.54 4.54 -16.71
CA ALA A 204 -5.71 5.40 -16.49
C ALA A 204 -6.73 4.83 -15.49
N GLY A 205 -6.71 3.51 -15.21
CA GLY A 205 -7.51 2.89 -14.17
C GLY A 205 -7.15 3.35 -12.76
N VAL A 206 -5.95 3.89 -12.57
CA VAL A 206 -5.43 4.44 -11.31
C VAL A 206 -5.73 5.93 -11.26
N LEU A 207 -6.83 6.30 -10.60
CA LEU A 207 -7.25 7.70 -10.39
C LEU A 207 -7.26 8.59 -11.66
N ASN A 208 -7.55 8.00 -12.83
CA ASN A 208 -7.49 8.63 -14.16
C ASN A 208 -6.06 8.96 -14.67
N ASP A 209 -5.10 9.21 -13.79
CA ASP A 209 -3.67 9.43 -14.10
C ASP A 209 -2.81 8.92 -12.92
N PRO A 210 -1.89 7.96 -13.14
CA PRO A 210 -0.98 7.46 -12.11
C PRO A 210 -0.22 8.57 -11.37
N VAL A 211 0.11 9.69 -12.03
CA VAL A 211 0.81 10.81 -11.38
C VAL A 211 -0.05 11.48 -10.31
N GLU A 212 -1.38 11.54 -10.52
CA GLU A 212 -2.30 12.12 -9.53
C GLU A 212 -2.40 11.26 -8.26
N SER A 213 -2.12 9.95 -8.35
CA SER A 213 -2.03 9.09 -7.17
C SER A 213 -0.85 9.45 -6.27
N VAL A 214 0.29 9.80 -6.87
CA VAL A 214 1.48 10.25 -6.13
C VAL A 214 1.27 11.66 -5.57
N CYS A 215 0.59 12.55 -6.31
CA CYS A 215 0.16 13.85 -5.78
C CYS A 215 -0.72 13.67 -4.53
N TRP A 216 -1.72 12.78 -4.60
CA TRP A 216 -2.59 12.49 -3.46
C TRP A 216 -1.78 11.98 -2.27
N LEU A 217 -0.86 11.03 -2.49
CA LEU A 217 -0.02 10.46 -1.45
C LEU A 217 0.83 11.53 -0.77
N ALA A 218 1.55 12.36 -1.53
CA ALA A 218 2.41 13.41 -0.99
C ALA A 218 1.62 14.39 -0.09
N ARG A 219 0.43 14.80 -0.53
CA ARG A 219 -0.46 15.69 0.24
C ARG A 219 -1.00 15.01 1.48
N ARG A 220 -1.36 13.72 1.39
CA ARG A 220 -1.87 12.92 2.51
C ARG A 220 -0.81 12.72 3.59
N MET A 221 0.41 12.37 3.20
CA MET A 221 1.54 12.18 4.10
C MET A 221 1.90 13.48 4.85
N ALA A 222 1.75 14.63 4.20
CA ALA A 222 1.97 15.92 4.85
C ALA A 222 1.02 16.19 6.03
N CYS A 223 -0.16 15.55 6.09
CA CYS A 223 -1.05 15.63 7.25
C CYS A 223 -0.51 14.89 8.50
N TYR A 224 0.50 14.05 8.32
CA TYR A 224 1.09 13.20 9.35
C TYR A 224 2.59 13.47 9.55
N ASP A 225 3.07 14.65 9.15
CA ASP A 225 4.49 15.05 9.17
C ASP A 225 5.44 14.08 8.44
N GLN A 226 4.89 13.33 7.47
CA GLN A 226 5.63 12.41 6.61
C GLN A 226 5.95 13.03 5.25
N ARG A 227 6.94 12.48 4.56
CA ARG A 227 7.39 12.90 3.23
C ARG A 227 7.84 11.71 2.38
N ILE A 228 7.71 11.84 1.08
CA ILE A 228 8.26 10.88 0.12
C ILE A 228 9.73 11.25 -0.05
N GLU A 229 10.64 10.43 0.46
CA GLU A 229 12.07 10.69 0.38
C GLU A 229 12.60 10.42 -1.03
N ALA A 230 13.74 11.03 -1.36
CA ALA A 230 14.55 10.59 -2.50
C ALA A 230 15.06 9.15 -2.29
N GLY A 231 15.10 8.37 -3.37
CA GLY A 231 15.37 6.94 -3.39
C GLY A 231 14.16 6.12 -3.80
#